data_AF-A0A965UGV1-F1
#
_entry.id   AF-A0A965UGV1-F1
#
_cell.length_a   1.000
_cell.length_b   1.000
_cell.length_c   1.000
_cell.angle_alpha   90.00
_cell.angle_beta   90.00
_cell.angle_gamma   90.00
#
_symmetry.space_group_name_H-M   'P 1'
#
loop_
_entity.id
_entity.type
_entity.pdbx_description
1 polymer ?
#
loop_
_entity_poly.entity_id
_entity_poly.type
_entity_poly.pdbx_seq_one_letter_code
_entity_poly.pdbx_strand_id
1 'polypeptide(L)'
;MAVALTYAANLTAVETYSDTFVSSSDNTVTFSGLNSSGTYNAGTGVPVTKVASYEVAMSAGAATINLRSLTGINGSTVDGNGLKAQFVKFKNKSTNANAITITEGASNGYELLGNAFTLVLKPGQEITMNLNEQAPDISDSAKTIDISGTSSQVLQIFVAMG
;
A
#
# COMPACT_ATOMS: atom_id res chain seq x y z
N MET A 1 -20.64 -2.30 10.69
CA MET A 1 -19.56 -1.29 10.65
C MET A 1 -19.54 -0.72 9.24
N ALA A 2 -19.53 0.61 9.09
CA ALA A 2 -19.37 1.25 7.78
C ALA A 2 -17.95 1.80 7.67
N VAL A 3 -17.30 1.58 6.53
CA VAL A 3 -15.94 2.07 6.26
C VAL A 3 -16.02 3.13 5.17
N ALA A 4 -15.32 4.25 5.38
CA ALA A 4 -15.07 5.25 4.35
C ALA A 4 -13.57 5.51 4.31
N LEU A 5 -12.96 5.32 3.14
CA LEU A 5 -11.54 5.56 2.90
C LEU A 5 -11.38 6.81 2.04
N THR A 6 -10.52 7.73 2.48
CA THR A 6 -10.04 8.83 1.64
C THR A 6 -8.65 8.47 1.13
N TYR A 7 -8.45 8.50 -0.18
CA TYR A 7 -7.16 8.30 -0.82
C TYR A 7 -6.73 9.57 -1.54
N ALA A 8 -5.44 9.88 -1.46
CA ALA A 8 -4.78 10.88 -2.28
C ALA A 8 -3.32 10.47 -2.51
N ALA A 9 -2.88 10.48 -3.76
CA ALA A 9 -1.48 10.42 -4.17
C ALA A 9 -1.20 11.66 -5.03
N ASN A 10 -0.42 12.57 -4.46
CA ASN A 10 -0.11 13.85 -5.09
C ASN A 10 1.41 13.98 -5.25
N LEU A 11 1.86 14.28 -6.47
CA LEU A 11 3.21 14.69 -6.78
C LEU A 11 3.11 15.88 -7.73
N THR A 12 3.15 17.08 -7.14
CA THR A 12 3.07 18.34 -7.87
C THR A 12 4.44 19.00 -7.93
N ALA A 13 4.91 19.34 -9.13
CA ALA A 13 6.09 20.17 -9.35
C ALA A 13 5.72 21.43 -10.12
N VAL A 14 6.39 22.53 -9.81
CA VAL A 14 6.26 23.79 -10.56
C VAL A 14 7.65 24.17 -11.03
N GLU A 15 7.81 24.26 -12.35
CA GLU A 15 9.00 24.83 -12.97
C GLU A 15 8.72 26.30 -13.28
N THR A 16 9.66 27.16 -12.94
CA THR A 16 9.61 28.59 -13.25
C THR A 16 10.71 28.91 -14.24
N TYR A 17 10.33 29.53 -15.36
CA TYR A 17 11.20 29.86 -16.46
C TYR A 17 11.59 31.34 -16.42
N SER A 18 12.81 31.64 -16.84
CA SER A 18 13.29 33.00 -17.02
C SER A 18 14.08 33.09 -18.31
N ASP A 19 13.50 33.74 -19.31
CA ASP A 19 14.15 34.03 -20.59
C ASP A 19 13.61 35.37 -21.13
N THR A 20 14.39 35.98 -22.01
CA THR A 20 14.06 37.18 -22.78
C THR A 20 12.74 37.10 -23.55
N PHE A 21 12.28 35.91 -23.90
CA PHE A 21 11.03 35.67 -24.62
C PHE A 21 9.90 35.07 -23.76
N VAL A 22 10.10 34.92 -22.45
CA VAL A 22 9.08 34.39 -21.54
C VAL A 22 8.50 35.54 -20.72
N SER A 23 7.18 35.71 -20.77
CA SER A 23 6.51 36.74 -19.96
C SER A 23 6.61 36.41 -18.48
N SER A 24 7.06 37.35 -17.65
CA SER A 24 7.08 37.16 -16.19
C SER A 24 5.69 37.00 -15.55
N SER A 25 4.61 37.31 -16.29
CA SER A 25 3.24 37.06 -15.86
C SER A 25 2.76 35.63 -16.14
N ASP A 26 3.48 34.88 -16.98
CA ASP A 26 3.11 33.54 -17.43
C ASP A 26 4.39 32.73 -17.74
N ASN A 27 5.14 32.45 -16.68
CA ASN A 27 6.45 31.80 -16.78
C ASN A 27 6.53 30.48 -16.01
N THR A 28 5.41 29.86 -15.67
CA THR A 28 5.40 28.63 -14.88
C THR A 28 4.74 27.48 -15.60
N VAL A 29 5.32 26.29 -15.47
CA VAL A 29 4.70 25.03 -15.89
C VAL A 29 4.45 24.19 -14.64
N THR A 30 3.21 23.75 -14.46
CA THR A 30 2.81 22.89 -13.35
C THR A 30 2.63 21.45 -13.82
N PHE A 31 3.34 20.53 -13.18
CA PHE A 31 3.22 19.09 -13.40
C PHE A 31 2.38 18.48 -12.28
N SER A 32 1.14 18.11 -12.58
CA SER A 32 0.20 17.51 -11.62
C SER A 32 -0.71 16.44 -12.24
N GLY A 33 -0.50 16.12 -13.52
CA GLY A 33 -1.41 15.28 -14.31
C GLY A 33 -1.52 13.82 -13.86
N LEU A 34 -0.62 13.37 -12.98
CA LEU A 34 -0.65 12.02 -12.40
C LEU A 34 -1.22 11.99 -10.97
N ASN A 35 -1.66 13.13 -10.44
CA ASN A 35 -2.32 13.16 -9.14
C ASN A 35 -3.62 12.35 -9.19
N SER A 36 -3.87 11.57 -8.13
CA SER A 36 -5.08 10.76 -8.00
C SER A 36 -5.64 10.91 -6.61
N SER A 37 -6.97 11.06 -6.49
CA SER A 37 -7.64 11.13 -5.20
C SER A 37 -9.09 10.68 -5.30
N GLY A 38 -9.69 10.32 -4.17
CA GLY A 38 -11.10 9.94 -4.10
C GLY A 38 -11.53 9.49 -2.71
N THR A 39 -12.84 9.32 -2.57
CA THR A 39 -13.47 8.75 -1.38
C THR A 39 -14.14 7.44 -1.76
N TYR A 40 -13.86 6.37 -1.02
CA TYR A 40 -14.25 5.01 -1.32
C TYR A 40 -15.02 4.41 -0.14
N ASN A 41 -16.10 3.68 -0.43
CA ASN A 41 -16.96 3.03 0.55
C ASN A 41 -17.62 1.80 -0.08
N ALA A 42 -18.52 1.12 0.63
CA ALA A 42 -19.17 -0.09 0.11
C ALA A 42 -20.00 0.11 -1.18
N GLY A 43 -20.42 1.34 -1.49
CA GLY A 43 -21.24 1.66 -2.67
C GLY A 43 -20.47 2.27 -3.85
N THR A 44 -19.15 2.44 -3.74
CA THR A 44 -18.33 2.92 -4.86
C THR A 44 -17.96 1.80 -5.81
N GLY A 45 -17.57 2.12 -7.06
CA GLY A 45 -17.13 1.12 -8.05
C GLY A 45 -15.85 0.38 -7.66
N VAL A 46 -15.05 0.98 -6.77
CA VAL A 46 -13.97 0.32 -6.00
C VAL A 46 -14.49 0.22 -4.55
N PRO A 47 -15.25 -0.83 -4.20
CA PRO A 47 -15.83 -1.01 -2.87
C PRO A 47 -14.77 -1.05 -1.77
N VAL A 48 -15.04 -0.41 -0.63
CA VAL A 48 -14.23 -0.58 0.59
C VAL A 48 -15.16 -0.92 1.75
N THR A 49 -15.00 -2.12 2.31
CA THR A 49 -15.85 -2.67 3.37
C THR A 49 -15.08 -3.05 4.63
N LYS A 50 -13.77 -3.30 4.52
CA LYS A 50 -12.88 -3.66 5.64
C LYS A 50 -11.53 -2.94 5.53
N VAL A 51 -10.92 -2.68 6.69
CA VAL A 51 -9.57 -2.10 6.79
C VAL A 51 -8.78 -2.78 7.90
N ALA A 52 -7.47 -2.87 7.72
CA ALA A 52 -6.53 -3.20 8.78
C ALA A 52 -5.31 -2.29 8.67
N SER A 53 -4.80 -1.84 9.81
CA SER A 53 -3.60 -1.01 9.90
C SER A 53 -2.84 -1.36 11.16
N TYR A 54 -1.62 -1.87 11.01
CA TYR A 54 -0.82 -2.36 12.13
C TYR A 54 0.66 -2.46 11.77
N GLU A 55 1.49 -2.76 12.76
CA GLU A 55 2.91 -3.04 12.58
C GLU A 55 3.17 -4.54 12.52
N VAL A 56 3.94 -4.98 11.53
CA VAL A 56 4.42 -6.36 11.39
C VAL A 56 5.87 -6.40 11.86
N ALA A 57 6.08 -6.94 13.06
CA ALA A 57 7.42 -7.16 13.58
C ALA A 57 8.00 -8.46 13.02
N MET A 58 9.23 -8.38 12.51
CA MET A 58 9.93 -9.54 11.98
C MET A 58 10.60 -10.31 13.11
N SER A 59 10.56 -11.63 13.01
CA SER A 59 11.32 -12.54 13.88
C SER A 59 12.37 -13.25 13.04
N ALA A 60 13.62 -13.20 13.48
CA ALA A 60 14.76 -13.77 12.74
C ALA A 60 14.85 -13.33 11.26
N GLY A 61 14.45 -12.08 10.95
CA GLY A 61 14.52 -11.54 9.59
C GLY A 61 13.38 -11.95 8.66
N ALA A 62 12.29 -12.54 9.16
CA ALA A 62 11.11 -12.84 8.36
C ALA A 62 9.79 -12.60 9.11
N ALA A 63 8.72 -12.38 8.35
CA ALA A 63 7.33 -12.44 8.79
C ALA A 63 6.41 -12.70 7.58
N THR A 64 5.23 -13.24 7.84
CA THR A 64 4.18 -13.41 6.82
C THR A 64 2.95 -12.61 7.23
N ILE A 65 2.45 -11.79 6.31
CA ILE A 65 1.13 -11.17 6.41
C ILE A 65 0.12 -12.17 5.85
N ASN A 66 -0.86 -12.54 6.66
CA ASN A 66 -2.00 -13.36 6.21
C ASN A 66 -3.25 -12.48 6.12
N LEU A 67 -3.75 -12.27 4.91
CA LEU A 67 -4.93 -11.44 4.61
C LEU A 67 -6.25 -12.02 5.14
N ARG A 68 -6.26 -13.30 5.54
CA ARG A 68 -7.38 -13.95 6.23
C ARG A 68 -7.36 -13.75 7.76
N SER A 69 -6.29 -13.20 8.30
CA SER A 69 -6.11 -13.03 9.75
C SER A 69 -5.37 -11.74 10.11
N LEU A 70 -5.80 -10.62 9.53
CA LEU A 70 -5.17 -9.32 9.77
C LEU A 70 -5.51 -8.80 11.16
N THR A 71 -4.61 -8.01 11.74
CA THR A 71 -4.85 -7.36 13.04
C THR A 71 -5.64 -6.08 12.84
N GLY A 72 -6.86 -6.07 13.35
CA GLY A 72 -7.74 -4.91 13.44
C GLY A 72 -7.61 -4.16 14.77
N ILE A 73 -8.55 -3.25 14.99
CA ILE A 73 -8.63 -2.44 16.21
C ILE A 73 -8.79 -3.36 17.43
N ASN A 74 -8.08 -3.04 18.52
CA ASN A 74 -8.07 -3.80 19.77
C ASN A 74 -7.65 -5.28 19.61
N GLY A 75 -6.84 -5.60 18.59
CA GLY A 75 -6.37 -6.97 18.34
C GLY A 75 -7.43 -7.89 17.73
N SER A 76 -8.57 -7.35 17.29
CA SER A 76 -9.57 -8.13 16.56
C SER A 76 -9.02 -8.70 15.26
N THR A 77 -9.55 -9.83 14.80
CA THR A 77 -9.19 -10.38 13.50
C THR A 77 -10.04 -9.75 12.39
N VAL A 78 -9.38 -9.24 11.35
CA VAL A 78 -10.00 -8.81 10.10
C VAL A 78 -9.73 -9.87 9.04
N ASP A 79 -10.77 -10.61 8.69
CA ASP A 79 -10.72 -11.64 7.64
C ASP A 79 -11.12 -11.03 6.28
N GLY A 80 -10.21 -11.05 5.31
CA GLY A 80 -10.43 -10.58 3.94
C GLY A 80 -11.14 -11.57 3.00
N ASN A 81 -11.56 -12.75 3.44
CA ASN A 81 -12.12 -13.79 2.56
C ASN A 81 -13.15 -13.26 1.54
N GLY A 82 -12.95 -13.58 0.26
CA GLY A 82 -13.83 -13.20 -0.83
C GLY A 82 -13.83 -11.70 -1.17
N LEU A 83 -13.00 -10.90 -0.51
CA LEU A 83 -12.77 -9.49 -0.84
C LEU A 83 -11.47 -9.35 -1.63
N LYS A 84 -11.32 -8.21 -2.30
CA LYS A 84 -10.07 -7.84 -2.97
C LYS A 84 -9.36 -6.76 -2.18
N ALA A 85 -8.03 -6.76 -2.21
CA ALA A 85 -7.27 -5.60 -1.78
C ALA A 85 -7.49 -4.44 -2.77
N GLN A 86 -7.94 -3.30 -2.28
CA GLN A 86 -8.20 -2.11 -3.09
C GLN A 86 -7.08 -1.08 -2.96
N PHE A 87 -6.62 -0.90 -1.73
CA PHE A 87 -5.53 0.00 -1.41
C PHE A 87 -4.60 -0.68 -0.43
N VAL A 88 -3.30 -0.61 -0.71
CA VAL A 88 -2.28 -1.11 0.20
C VAL A 88 -1.17 -0.08 0.33
N LYS A 89 -0.81 0.26 1.57
CA LYS A 89 0.36 1.07 1.88
C LYS A 89 1.34 0.25 2.70
N PHE A 90 2.58 0.25 2.25
CA PHE A 90 3.71 -0.30 2.99
C PHE A 90 4.68 0.82 3.34
N LYS A 91 5.20 0.77 4.56
CA LYS A 91 6.24 1.69 5.02
C LYS A 91 7.27 0.94 5.83
N ASN A 92 8.53 1.04 5.40
CA ASN A 92 9.65 0.63 6.22
C ASN A 92 9.91 1.74 7.23
N LYS A 93 9.79 1.46 8.54
CA LYS A 93 10.00 2.48 9.59
C LYS A 93 11.38 3.10 9.42
N SER A 94 11.48 4.42 9.58
CA SER A 94 12.77 5.12 9.52
C SER A 94 13.74 4.69 10.64
N THR A 95 13.21 4.09 11.72
CA THR A 95 14.00 3.52 12.83
C THR A 95 14.60 2.16 12.53
N ASN A 96 14.19 1.51 11.44
CA ASN A 96 14.80 0.25 11.00
C ASN A 96 16.22 0.51 10.49
N ALA A 97 17.12 -0.46 10.71
CA ALA A 97 18.51 -0.35 10.28
C ALA A 97 18.70 -0.76 8.82
N ASN A 98 17.81 -1.61 8.28
CA ASN A 98 18.01 -2.28 7.01
C ASN A 98 16.78 -2.22 6.11
N ALA A 99 17.01 -2.52 4.83
CA ALA A 99 15.93 -2.66 3.87
C ALA A 99 15.04 -3.86 4.21
N ILE A 100 13.77 -3.75 3.84
CA ILE A 100 12.77 -4.80 3.93
C ILE A 100 12.35 -5.14 2.50
N THR A 101 12.32 -6.42 2.18
CA THR A 101 11.77 -6.97 0.94
C THR A 101 10.39 -7.52 1.22
N ILE A 102 9.43 -7.16 0.38
CA ILE A 102 8.03 -7.60 0.41
C ILE A 102 7.80 -8.37 -0.87
N THR A 103 7.39 -9.63 -0.76
CA THR A 103 7.19 -10.51 -1.90
C THR A 103 5.83 -11.17 -1.84
N GLU A 104 5.43 -11.75 -2.96
CA GLU A 104 4.41 -12.78 -2.94
C GLU A 104 4.80 -13.89 -1.94
N GLY A 105 3.82 -14.37 -1.17
CA GLY A 105 4.07 -15.41 -0.19
C GLY A 105 4.36 -16.76 -0.82
N ALA A 106 5.28 -17.53 -0.25
CA ALA A 106 5.74 -18.80 -0.82
C ALA A 106 4.65 -19.88 -0.90
N SER A 107 3.63 -19.82 -0.04
CA SER A 107 2.52 -20.77 0.00
C SER A 107 1.20 -20.04 0.12
N ASN A 108 0.31 -20.23 -0.84
CA ASN A 108 -0.93 -19.44 -1.00
C ASN A 108 -0.63 -17.96 -1.23
N GLY A 109 0.36 -17.67 -2.08
CA GLY A 109 0.79 -16.35 -2.47
C GLY A 109 -0.39 -15.49 -2.92
N TYR A 110 -0.47 -14.27 -2.40
CA TYR A 110 -1.43 -13.30 -2.88
C TYR A 110 -0.74 -12.42 -3.91
N GLU A 111 -1.09 -12.57 -5.20
CA GLU A 111 -0.52 -11.87 -6.35
C GLU A 111 -0.88 -10.36 -6.38
N LEU A 112 -0.48 -9.60 -5.34
CA LEU A 112 -0.88 -8.21 -5.12
C LEU A 112 -0.59 -7.30 -6.32
N LEU A 113 0.63 -7.41 -6.88
CA LEU A 113 1.11 -6.66 -8.04
C LEU A 113 1.31 -7.59 -9.25
N GLY A 114 0.61 -8.72 -9.25
CA GLY A 114 0.83 -9.83 -10.18
C GLY A 114 1.77 -10.90 -9.64
N ASN A 115 1.86 -11.99 -10.40
CA ASN A 115 2.68 -13.16 -10.11
C ASN A 115 4.16 -12.81 -9.88
N ALA A 116 4.73 -13.37 -8.82
CA ALA A 116 6.12 -13.22 -8.39
C ALA A 116 6.55 -11.77 -8.10
N PHE A 117 5.63 -10.92 -7.63
CA PHE A 117 6.00 -9.54 -7.31
C PHE A 117 7.05 -9.48 -6.20
N THR A 118 7.90 -8.46 -6.31
CA THR A 118 8.91 -8.12 -5.31
C THR A 118 9.06 -6.61 -5.19
N LEU A 119 9.15 -6.13 -3.96
CA LEU A 119 9.33 -4.73 -3.63
C LEU A 119 10.35 -4.62 -2.50
N VAL A 120 11.34 -3.74 -2.65
CA VAL A 120 12.31 -3.44 -1.60
C VAL A 120 12.11 -2.00 -1.12
N LEU A 121 11.93 -1.83 0.18
CA LEU A 121 11.84 -0.53 0.84
C LEU A 121 13.03 -0.36 1.77
N LYS A 122 13.81 0.71 1.59
CA LYS A 122 14.83 1.17 2.56
C LYS A 122 14.18 1.84 3.76
N PRO A 123 14.87 1.96 4.91
CA PRO A 123 14.33 2.68 6.07
C PRO A 123 13.80 4.07 5.70
N GLY A 124 12.57 4.35 6.12
CA GLY A 124 11.86 5.61 5.83
C GLY A 124 11.13 5.65 4.48
N GLN A 125 11.36 4.68 3.59
CA GLN A 125 10.61 4.61 2.33
C GLN A 125 9.21 4.04 2.54
N GLU A 126 8.28 4.55 1.75
CA GLU A 126 6.91 4.07 1.69
C GLU A 126 6.44 3.97 0.24
N ILE A 127 5.47 3.10 0.02
CA ILE A 127 4.73 2.99 -1.23
C ILE A 127 3.24 2.89 -0.91
N THR A 128 2.41 3.52 -1.73
CA THR A 128 0.96 3.35 -1.68
C THR A 128 0.48 2.90 -3.05
N MET A 129 -0.29 1.82 -3.08
CA MET A 129 -0.84 1.23 -4.29
C MET A 129 -2.35 1.43 -4.29
N ASN A 130 -2.88 1.96 -5.39
CA ASN A 130 -4.30 1.92 -5.73
C ASN A 130 -4.48 0.78 -6.76
N LEU A 131 -5.16 -0.28 -6.36
CA LEU A 131 -5.31 -1.51 -7.14
C LEU A 131 -6.58 -1.49 -8.00
N ASN A 132 -7.52 -0.58 -7.71
CA ASN A 132 -8.68 -0.30 -8.56
C ASN A 132 -9.41 -1.58 -9.03
N GLU A 133 -9.80 -2.45 -8.09
CA GLU A 133 -10.48 -3.74 -8.37
C GLU A 133 -9.67 -4.79 -9.14
N GLN A 134 -8.37 -4.58 -9.42
CA GLN A 134 -7.57 -5.50 -10.24
C GLN A 134 -6.90 -6.63 -9.46
N ALA A 135 -6.89 -6.57 -8.13
CA ALA A 135 -6.28 -7.61 -7.32
C ALA A 135 -7.10 -8.92 -7.34
N PRO A 136 -6.48 -10.10 -7.16
CA PRO A 136 -7.21 -11.35 -7.04
C PRO A 136 -8.08 -11.36 -5.77
N ASP A 137 -9.07 -12.25 -5.73
CA ASP A 137 -9.86 -12.44 -4.51
C ASP A 137 -9.01 -13.10 -3.42
N ILE A 138 -9.09 -12.56 -2.21
CA ILE A 138 -8.46 -13.17 -1.04
C ILE A 138 -9.19 -14.47 -0.74
N SER A 139 -8.45 -15.57 -0.73
CA SER A 139 -9.00 -16.92 -0.55
C SER A 139 -8.01 -17.81 0.18
N ASP A 140 -8.37 -19.06 0.45
CA ASP A 140 -7.44 -19.97 1.12
C ASP A 140 -6.21 -20.33 0.28
N SER A 141 -6.30 -20.20 -1.05
CA SER A 141 -5.20 -20.39 -2.00
C SER A 141 -4.46 -19.10 -2.35
N ALA A 142 -4.97 -17.92 -1.95
CA ALA A 142 -4.34 -16.62 -2.23
C ALA A 142 -4.56 -15.67 -1.05
N LYS A 143 -3.62 -15.65 -0.10
CA LYS A 143 -3.75 -14.87 1.14
C LYS A 143 -2.45 -14.40 1.77
N THR A 144 -1.30 -14.87 1.33
CA THR A 144 -0.02 -14.59 2.01
C THR A 144 0.84 -13.60 1.24
N ILE A 145 1.37 -12.62 1.96
CA ILE A 145 2.45 -11.74 1.52
C ILE A 145 3.61 -11.95 2.47
N ASP A 146 4.78 -12.31 1.94
CA ASP A 146 5.96 -12.54 2.75
C ASP A 146 6.80 -11.27 2.86
N ILE A 147 7.42 -11.11 4.03
CA ILE A 147 8.32 -10.02 4.34
C ILE A 147 9.64 -10.62 4.80
N SER A 148 10.73 -10.20 4.18
CA SER A 148 12.09 -10.60 4.53
C SER A 148 13.02 -9.41 4.70
N GLY A 149 14.05 -9.59 5.51
CA GLY A 149 14.96 -8.55 5.95
C GLY A 149 15.97 -9.12 6.94
N THR A 150 16.54 -8.28 7.79
CA THR A 150 17.57 -8.71 8.75
C THR A 150 17.09 -8.52 10.19
N SER A 151 17.24 -9.53 11.05
CA SER A 151 16.93 -9.41 12.48
C SER A 151 15.50 -8.92 12.74
N SER A 152 15.30 -7.96 13.65
CA SER A 152 13.99 -7.49 14.11
C SER A 152 13.58 -6.15 13.49
N GLN A 153 13.44 -6.09 12.17
CA GLN A 153 12.84 -4.91 11.53
C GLN A 153 11.32 -4.91 11.69
N VAL A 154 10.70 -3.74 11.48
CA VAL A 154 9.24 -3.58 11.58
C VAL A 154 8.68 -2.92 10.32
N LEU A 155 7.76 -3.59 9.63
CA LEU A 155 7.01 -3.02 8.52
C LEU A 155 5.68 -2.44 9.02
N GLN A 156 5.30 -1.26 8.57
CA GLN A 156 3.96 -0.72 8.78
C GLN A 156 3.10 -1.02 7.55
N ILE A 157 1.91 -1.56 7.77
CA ILE A 157 0.94 -1.86 6.71
C ILE A 157 -0.38 -1.15 6.98
N PHE A 158 -0.97 -0.62 5.91
CA PHE A 158 -2.38 -0.27 5.85
C PHE A 158 -2.98 -0.99 4.65
N VAL A 159 -4.08 -1.71 4.83
CA VAL A 159 -4.82 -2.37 3.75
C VAL A 159 -6.30 -2.05 3.87
N ALA A 160 -6.89 -1.63 2.76
CA ALA A 160 -8.34 -1.51 2.58
C ALA A 160 -8.80 -2.56 1.57
N MET A 161 -9.89 -3.24 1.92
CA MET A 161 -10.45 -4.35 1.18
C MET A 161 -11.93 -4.13 0.95
N GLY A 162 -12.43 -4.63 -0.17
CA GLY A 162 -13.85 -4.65 -0.50
C GLY A 162 -14.14 -5.51 -1.70
#